data_AF-A0A1G2CG51-F1
#
_entry.id   AF-A0A1G2CG51-F1
#
_cell.length_a   1.000
_cell.length_b   1.000
_cell.length_c   1.000
_cell.angle_alpha   90.00
_cell.angle_beta   90.00
_cell.angle_gamma   90.00
#
_symmetry.space_group_name_H-M   'P 1'
#
loop_
_entity.id
_entity.type
_entity.pdbx_description
1 polymer ?
#
loop_
_entity_poly.entity_id
_entity_poly.type
_entity_poly.pdbx_seq_one_letter_code
_entity_poly.pdbx_strand_id
1 'polypeptide(L)'
;MKWFTKFVGRLPFAGKMSIRPLVFGLYHSTTAVERRKSYLYILTLLVFFVLFHVVQARMGIQALGFNSPIWAKAISGLYALANVFVVLTQLHLGFRTTRFFFGGLYPRSKRSYVDYSGAEVEIMLAVTIGGQIVFLSLYSIYR
;
A
#
# COMPACT_ATOMS: atom_id res chain seq x y z
N MET A 1 -6.52 14.06 6.79
CA MET A 1 -6.42 12.60 6.47
C MET A 1 -7.46 12.08 5.48
N LYS A 2 -8.78 12.28 5.69
CA LYS A 2 -9.81 11.62 4.87
C LYS A 2 -9.67 11.84 3.35
N TRP A 3 -9.32 13.06 2.92
CA TRP A 3 -9.11 13.37 1.51
C TRP A 3 -7.89 12.66 0.92
N PHE A 4 -6.74 12.72 1.62
CA PHE A 4 -5.52 12.00 1.23
C PHE A 4 -5.74 10.49 1.10
N THR A 5 -6.40 9.85 2.08
CA THR A 5 -6.69 8.41 2.01
C THR A 5 -7.65 8.06 0.86
N LYS A 6 -8.58 8.96 0.52
CA LYS A 6 -9.46 8.78 -0.64
C LYS A 6 -8.69 8.90 -1.95
N PHE A 7 -7.78 9.87 -2.03
CA PHE A 7 -6.90 10.06 -3.17
C PHE A 7 -6.02 8.83 -3.39
N VAL A 8 -5.25 8.41 -2.38
CA VAL A 8 -4.38 7.22 -2.48
C VAL A 8 -5.18 5.94 -2.76
N GLY A 9 -6.38 5.81 -2.18
CA GLY A 9 -7.26 4.67 -2.45
C GLY A 9 -7.74 4.55 -3.90
N ARG A 10 -7.83 5.67 -4.63
CA ARG A 10 -8.17 5.71 -6.06
C ARG A 10 -7.00 5.34 -6.95
N LEU A 11 -5.76 5.43 -6.46
CA LEU A 11 -4.59 5.07 -7.25
C LEU A 11 -4.55 3.55 -7.52
N PRO A 12 -4.14 3.12 -8.72
CA PRO A 12 -4.16 1.72 -9.13
C PRO A 12 -2.97 0.93 -8.56
N PHE A 13 -2.81 0.92 -7.24
CA PHE A 13 -1.75 0.16 -6.58
C PHE A 13 -2.18 -1.27 -6.30
N ALA A 14 -1.41 -2.26 -6.79
CA ALA A 14 -1.70 -3.68 -6.58
C ALA A 14 -1.72 -4.09 -5.09
N GLY A 15 -0.92 -3.43 -4.23
CA GLY A 15 -0.85 -3.75 -2.81
C GLY A 15 -2.18 -3.62 -2.05
N LYS A 16 -3.16 -2.86 -2.57
CA LYS A 16 -4.49 -2.75 -1.94
C LYS A 16 -5.35 -4.01 -2.14
N MET A 17 -5.06 -4.80 -3.18
CA MET A 17 -5.80 -6.03 -3.51
C MET A 17 -5.63 -7.10 -2.43
N SER A 18 -4.42 -7.25 -1.87
CA SER A 18 -4.18 -8.22 -0.79
C SER A 18 -4.76 -7.76 0.56
N ILE A 19 -4.83 -6.45 0.81
CA ILE A 19 -5.17 -5.91 2.13
C ILE A 19 -6.67 -5.73 2.33
N ARG A 20 -7.39 -5.25 1.31
CA ARG A 20 -8.83 -4.96 1.40
C ARG A 20 -9.70 -6.14 1.84
N PRO A 21 -9.56 -7.37 1.29
CA PRO A 21 -10.36 -8.51 1.74
C PRO A 21 -10.07 -8.88 3.20
N LEU A 22 -8.83 -8.73 3.66
CA LEU A 22 -8.44 -9.02 5.05
C LEU A 22 -9.03 -8.01 6.03
N VAL A 23 -8.97 -6.72 5.70
CA VAL A 23 -9.61 -5.66 6.49
C VAL A 23 -11.11 -5.88 6.57
N PHE A 24 -11.73 -6.33 5.47
CA PHE A 24 -13.14 -6.70 5.47
C PHE A 24 -13.43 -7.91 6.36
N GLY A 25 -12.62 -8.97 6.28
CA GLY A 25 -12.72 -10.15 7.13
C GLY A 25 -12.58 -9.80 8.63
N LEU A 26 -11.68 -8.88 8.98
CA LEU A 26 -11.56 -8.39 10.36
C LEU A 26 -12.85 -7.73 10.86
N TYR A 27 -13.49 -6.90 10.03
CA TYR A 27 -14.74 -6.22 10.39
C TYR A 27 -15.95 -7.15 10.45
N HIS A 28 -15.92 -8.26 9.70
CA HIS A 28 -16.96 -9.29 9.69
C HIS A 28 -16.73 -10.45 10.67
N SER A 29 -15.57 -10.53 11.32
CA SER A 29 -15.23 -11.59 12.27
C SER A 29 -16.26 -11.68 13.41
N THR A 30 -16.80 -12.88 13.65
CA THR A 30 -17.82 -13.10 14.70
C THR A 30 -17.18 -13.61 15.98
N THR A 31 -16.05 -14.29 15.89
CA THR A 31 -15.31 -14.83 17.04
C THR A 31 -14.05 -14.02 17.38
N ALA A 32 -13.62 -14.10 18.65
CA ALA A 32 -12.38 -13.47 19.09
C ALA A 32 -11.14 -14.07 18.40
N VAL A 33 -11.16 -15.38 18.14
CA VAL A 33 -10.06 -16.11 17.47
C VAL A 33 -9.91 -15.64 16.02
N GLU A 34 -11.00 -15.57 15.25
CA GLU A 34 -10.99 -15.03 13.89
C GLU A 34 -10.48 -13.59 13.86
N ARG A 35 -10.99 -12.74 14.76
CA ARG A 35 -10.58 -11.34 14.83
C ARG A 35 -9.08 -11.21 15.10
N ARG A 36 -8.54 -11.99 16.03
CA ARG A 36 -7.09 -12.01 16.34
C ARG A 36 -6.28 -12.50 15.15
N LYS A 37 -6.72 -13.57 14.49
CA LYS A 37 -6.07 -14.12 13.29
C LYS A 37 -6.02 -13.08 12.17
N SER A 38 -7.15 -12.48 11.81
CA SER A 38 -7.22 -11.43 10.79
C SER A 38 -6.38 -10.20 11.16
N TYR A 39 -6.38 -9.78 12.42
CA TYR A 39 -5.55 -8.68 12.90
C TYR A 39 -4.05 -8.97 12.70
N LEU A 40 -3.58 -10.16 13.09
CA LEU A 40 -2.18 -10.56 12.93
C LEU A 40 -1.77 -10.65 11.46
N TYR A 41 -2.63 -11.19 10.59
CA TYR A 41 -2.36 -11.22 9.14
C TYR A 41 -2.25 -9.82 8.54
N ILE A 42 -3.19 -8.93 8.88
CA ILE A 42 -3.15 -7.54 8.43
C ILE A 42 -1.85 -6.88 8.93
N LEU A 43 -1.54 -7.02 10.22
CA LEU A 43 -0.33 -6.42 10.79
C LEU A 43 0.94 -6.92 10.11
N THR A 44 1.04 -8.23 9.86
CA THR A 44 2.19 -8.83 9.17
C THR A 44 2.35 -8.26 7.76
N LEU A 45 1.26 -8.19 6.98
CA LEU A 45 1.31 -7.61 5.63
C LEU A 45 1.64 -6.12 5.67
N LEU A 46 1.06 -5.36 6.60
CA LEU A 46 1.35 -3.93 6.73
C LEU A 46 2.83 -3.69 7.05
N VAL A 47 3.41 -4.45 7.98
CA VAL A 47 4.83 -4.36 8.32
C VAL A 47 5.69 -4.70 7.10
N PHE A 48 5.40 -5.82 6.43
CA PHE A 48 6.11 -6.23 5.23
C PHE A 48 6.06 -5.15 4.14
N PHE A 49 4.88 -4.63 3.83
CA PHE A 49 4.72 -3.57 2.84
C PHE A 49 5.41 -2.27 3.24
N VAL A 50 5.30 -1.84 4.50
CA VAL A 50 5.97 -0.63 4.98
C VAL A 50 7.48 -0.76 4.82
N LEU A 51 8.09 -1.87 5.25
CA LEU A 51 9.53 -2.08 5.12
C LEU A 51 9.98 -2.02 3.66
N PHE A 52 9.27 -2.72 2.77
CA PHE A 52 9.62 -2.77 1.35
C PHE A 52 9.50 -1.40 0.68
N HIS A 53 8.42 -0.65 0.93
CA HIS A 53 8.22 0.68 0.33
C HIS A 53 9.16 1.72 0.95
N VAL A 54 9.56 1.59 2.22
CA VAL A 54 10.59 2.43 2.84
C VAL A 54 11.95 2.22 2.15
N VAL A 55 12.34 0.96 1.90
CA VAL A 55 13.58 0.65 1.17
C VAL A 55 13.54 1.26 -0.23
N GLN A 56 12.44 1.09 -0.97
CA GLN A 56 12.31 1.69 -2.31
C GLN A 56 12.29 3.22 -2.28
N ALA A 57 11.62 3.83 -1.30
CA ALA A 57 11.63 5.29 -1.15
C ALA A 57 13.06 5.81 -0.93
N ARG A 58 13.83 5.12 -0.08
CA ARG A 58 15.25 5.44 0.15
C ARG A 58 16.07 5.30 -1.13
N MET A 59 15.89 4.22 -1.89
CA MET A 59 16.56 4.05 -3.19
C MET A 59 16.22 5.19 -4.15
N GLY A 60 14.95 5.59 -4.24
CA GLY A 60 14.54 6.67 -5.13
C GLY A 60 15.11 8.03 -4.73
N ILE A 61 15.23 8.30 -3.42
CA ILE A 61 15.92 9.50 -2.91
C ILE A 61 17.41 9.46 -3.25
N GLN A 62 18.07 8.32 -3.06
CA GLN A 62 19.49 8.16 -3.41
C GLN A 62 19.75 8.40 -4.91
N ALA A 63 18.85 7.91 -5.77
CA ALA A 63 18.96 8.08 -7.22
C ALA A 63 18.98 9.55 -7.68
N LEU A 64 18.44 10.48 -6.88
CA LEU A 64 18.52 11.91 -7.18
C LEU A 64 19.96 12.44 -7.16
N GLY A 65 20.83 11.81 -6.37
CA GLY A 65 22.26 12.14 -6.25
C GLY A 65 23.14 11.56 -7.35
N PHE A 66 22.62 10.65 -8.19
CA PHE A 66 23.41 10.00 -9.24
C PHE A 66 23.70 10.95 -10.42
N ASN A 67 24.74 10.66 -11.19
CA ASN A 67 25.03 11.38 -12.42
C ASN A 67 24.17 10.84 -13.58
N SER A 68 22.85 11.03 -13.48
CA SER A 68 21.87 10.57 -14.45
C SER A 68 21.15 11.75 -15.14
N PRO A 69 20.56 11.54 -16.32
CA PRO A 69 19.72 12.53 -16.96
C PRO A 69 18.58 13.02 -16.07
N ILE A 70 18.14 14.27 -16.27
CA ILE A 70 17.09 14.93 -15.46
C ILE A 70 15.80 14.11 -15.46
N TRP A 71 15.41 13.53 -16.60
CA TRP A 71 14.19 12.73 -16.71
C TRP A 71 14.25 11.47 -15.82
N ALA A 72 15.41 10.82 -15.70
CA ALA A 72 15.59 9.63 -14.86
C ALA A 72 15.49 9.97 -13.37
N LYS A 73 16.02 11.15 -12.98
CA LYS A 73 15.85 11.69 -11.63
C LYS A 73 14.40 12.01 -11.32
N ALA A 74 13.68 12.63 -12.27
CA ALA A 74 12.27 12.94 -12.10
C ALA A 74 11.42 11.68 -11.89
N ILE A 75 11.65 10.63 -12.69
CA ILE A 75 10.97 9.32 -12.52
C ILE A 75 11.29 8.73 -11.14
N SER A 76 12.56 8.71 -10.75
CA SER A 76 12.98 8.16 -9.44
C SER A 76 12.39 8.93 -8.27
N GLY A 77 12.30 10.27 -8.37
CA GLY A 77 11.68 11.13 -7.37
C GLY A 77 10.17 10.90 -7.26
N LEU A 78 9.46 10.79 -8.38
CA LEU A 78 8.03 10.43 -8.40
C LEU A 78 7.79 9.06 -7.77
N TYR A 79 8.67 8.09 -8.03
CA TYR A 79 8.66 6.77 -7.40
C TYR A 79 8.85 6.82 -5.89
N ALA A 80 9.82 7.61 -5.43
CA ALA A 80 10.05 7.80 -4.01
C ALA A 80 8.81 8.40 -3.33
N LEU A 81 8.22 9.43 -3.94
CA LEU A 81 7.01 10.09 -3.43
C LEU A 81 5.81 9.14 -3.36
N ALA A 82 5.59 8.34 -4.41
CA ALA A 82 4.53 7.34 -4.43
C ALA A 82 4.72 6.30 -3.31
N ASN A 83 5.94 5.81 -3.12
CA ASN A 83 6.28 4.89 -2.03
C ASN A 83 6.01 5.51 -0.65
N VAL A 84 6.37 6.78 -0.43
CA VAL A 84 6.06 7.51 0.81
C VAL A 84 4.54 7.59 1.04
N PHE A 85 3.76 7.90 0.01
CA PHE A 85 2.29 7.94 0.13
C PHE A 85 1.68 6.58 0.47
N VAL A 86 2.23 5.50 -0.09
CA VAL A 86 1.83 4.14 0.27
C VAL A 86 2.15 3.89 1.74
N VAL A 87 3.37 4.16 2.21
CA VAL A 87 3.76 3.99 3.63
C VAL A 87 2.82 4.73 4.56
N LEU A 88 2.54 6.02 4.31
CA LEU A 88 1.63 6.81 5.13
C LEU A 88 0.21 6.21 5.17
N THR A 89 -0.25 5.68 4.04
CA THR A 89 -1.56 5.03 3.94
C THR A 89 -1.59 3.70 4.71
N GLN A 90 -0.53 2.90 4.63
CA GLN A 90 -0.40 1.66 5.39
C GLN A 90 -0.34 1.92 6.90
N LEU A 91 0.40 2.94 7.34
CA LEU A 91 0.45 3.36 8.75
C LEU A 91 -0.94 3.79 9.25
N HIS A 92 -1.65 4.61 8.46
CA HIS A 92 -3.01 5.02 8.80
C HIS A 92 -3.96 3.81 8.90
N LEU A 93 -3.85 2.85 7.98
CA LEU A 93 -4.65 1.64 8.01
C LEU A 93 -4.30 0.75 9.20
N GLY A 94 -3.03 0.63 9.55
CA GLY A 94 -2.56 -0.08 10.73
C GLY A 94 -3.12 0.51 12.02
N PHE A 95 -3.06 1.84 12.16
CA PHE A 95 -3.66 2.54 13.30
C PHE A 95 -5.17 2.25 13.40
N ARG A 96 -5.89 2.33 12.27
CA ARG A 96 -7.34 2.09 12.24
C ARG A 96 -7.70 0.64 12.58
N THR A 97 -6.94 -0.31 12.06
CA THR A 97 -7.11 -1.75 12.31
C THR A 97 -6.83 -2.08 13.78
N THR A 98 -5.75 -1.54 14.34
CA THR A 98 -5.38 -1.69 15.75
C THR A 98 -6.43 -1.07 16.68
N ARG A 99 -6.91 0.14 16.37
CA ARG A 99 -7.99 0.77 17.13
C ARG A 99 -9.28 -0.06 17.09
N PHE A 100 -9.60 -0.69 15.96
CA PHE A 100 -10.76 -1.58 15.88
C PHE A 100 -10.58 -2.83 16.74
N PHE A 101 -9.39 -3.45 16.69
CA PHE A 101 -9.09 -4.66 17.45
C PHE A 101 -9.24 -4.44 18.97
N PHE A 102 -8.67 -3.36 19.50
CA PHE A 102 -8.71 -3.05 20.94
C PHE A 102 -9.98 -2.32 21.39
N GLY A 103 -10.51 -1.42 20.55
CA GLY A 103 -11.57 -0.49 20.96
C GLY A 103 -13.00 -0.97 20.72
N GLY A 104 -13.23 -2.05 19.95
CA GLY A 104 -14.55 -2.66 19.73
C GLY A 104 -15.63 -1.79 19.07
N LEU A 105 -15.38 -0.50 18.86
CA LEU A 105 -16.37 0.51 18.50
C LEU A 105 -16.28 0.88 17.02
N TYR A 106 -16.74 0.00 16.14
CA TYR A 106 -17.35 0.45 14.89
C TYR A 106 -18.67 -0.29 14.71
N PRO A 107 -19.77 0.43 14.41
CA PRO A 107 -21.03 -0.23 14.11
C PRO A 107 -20.83 -1.17 12.93
N ARG A 108 -21.37 -2.40 13.03
CA ARG A 108 -21.51 -3.39 11.94
C ARG A 108 -22.44 -2.87 10.83
N SER A 109 -22.35 -1.59 10.45
CA SER A 109 -23.08 -1.12 9.28
C SER A 109 -22.53 -1.89 8.09
N LYS A 110 -23.41 -2.72 7.52
CA LYS A 110 -23.21 -3.66 6.43
C LYS A 110 -22.59 -2.94 5.22
N ARG A 111 -21.30 -2.67 5.24
CA ARG A 111 -20.59 -2.33 4.01
C ARG A 111 -20.52 -3.62 3.22
N SER A 112 -21.03 -3.63 2.00
CA SER A 112 -20.76 -4.73 1.08
C SER A 112 -19.30 -4.63 0.65
N TYR A 113 -18.60 -5.76 0.66
CA TYR A 113 -17.35 -5.88 -0.08
C TYR A 113 -17.71 -6.01 -1.55
N VAL A 114 -17.33 -5.02 -2.34
CA VAL A 114 -17.32 -5.13 -3.80
C VAL A 114 -15.89 -5.48 -4.17
N ASP A 115 -15.72 -6.66 -4.73
CA ASP A 115 -14.42 -7.11 -5.21
C ASP A 115 -13.98 -6.29 -6.43
N TYR A 116 -12.69 -6.36 -6.74
CA TYR A 116 -12.16 -5.69 -7.93
C TYR A 116 -12.58 -6.44 -9.19
N SER A 117 -12.96 -5.70 -10.24
CA SER A 117 -13.17 -6.30 -11.56
C SER A 117 -11.84 -6.82 -12.14
N GLY A 118 -11.88 -7.81 -13.04
CA GLY A 118 -10.67 -8.34 -13.69
C GLY A 118 -9.84 -7.25 -14.38
N ALA A 119 -10.49 -6.33 -15.09
CA ALA A 119 -9.83 -5.19 -15.72
C ALA A 119 -9.16 -4.26 -14.71
N GLU A 120 -9.77 -4.01 -13.55
CA GLU A 120 -9.14 -3.22 -12.49
C GLU A 120 -7.88 -3.91 -11.94
N VAL A 121 -7.92 -5.23 -11.75
CA VAL A 121 -6.77 -6.03 -11.29
C VAL A 121 -5.63 -5.96 -12.31
N GLU A 122 -5.93 -6.15 -13.59
CA GLU A 122 -4.93 -6.07 -14.68
C GLU A 122 -4.24 -4.71 -14.72
N ILE A 123 -5.01 -3.62 -14.67
CA ILE A 123 -4.46 -2.26 -14.66
C ILE A 123 -3.58 -2.05 -13.42
N MET A 124 -4.02 -2.48 -12.24
CA MET A 124 -3.24 -2.33 -11.01
C MET A 124 -1.92 -3.09 -11.07
N LEU A 125 -1.93 -4.32 -11.58
CA LEU A 125 -0.73 -5.13 -11.75
C LEU A 125 0.20 -4.53 -12.79
N ALA A 126 -0.31 -4.13 -13.95
CA ALA A 126 0.50 -3.52 -15.01
C ALA A 126 1.20 -2.24 -14.53
N VAL A 127 0.46 -1.34 -13.89
CA VAL A 127 1.02 -0.09 -13.36
C VAL A 127 2.05 -0.36 -12.26
N THR A 128 1.78 -1.30 -11.36
CA THR A 128 2.69 -1.59 -10.24
C THR A 128 3.96 -2.30 -10.70
N ILE A 129 3.84 -3.36 -11.52
CA ILE A 129 4.95 -4.17 -11.99
C ILE A 129 5.79 -3.41 -13.02
N GLY A 130 5.17 -2.88 -14.08
CA GLY A 130 5.89 -2.14 -15.12
C GLY A 130 6.61 -0.94 -14.53
N GLY A 131 5.93 -0.27 -13.62
CA GLY A 131 6.50 0.78 -12.81
C GLY A 131 7.74 0.39 -11.99
N GLN A 132 7.67 -0.71 -11.23
CA GLN A 132 8.81 -1.21 -10.46
C GLN A 132 9.98 -1.64 -11.36
N ILE A 133 9.70 -2.26 -12.50
CA ILE A 133 10.73 -2.66 -13.47
C ILE A 133 11.47 -1.42 -13.97
N VAL A 134 10.74 -0.38 -14.38
CA VAL A 134 11.35 0.89 -14.85
C VAL A 134 12.20 1.50 -13.74
N PHE A 135 11.67 1.61 -12.52
CA PHE A 135 12.39 2.17 -11.39
C PHE A 135 13.69 1.40 -11.07
N LEU A 136 13.62 0.07 -10.94
CA LEU A 136 14.78 -0.76 -10.60
C LEU A 136 15.82 -0.77 -11.73
N SER A 137 15.37 -0.75 -12.99
CA SER A 137 16.29 -0.67 -14.14
C SER A 137 17.04 0.64 -14.14
N LEU A 138 16.34 1.77 -13.98
CA LEU A 138 16.97 3.09 -13.91
C LEU A 138 17.92 3.20 -12.72
N TYR A 139 17.50 2.74 -11.53
CA TYR A 139 18.35 2.74 -10.36
C TYR A 139 19.63 1.92 -10.57
N SER A 140 19.53 0.75 -11.24
CA SER A 140 20.69 -0.12 -11.48
C SER A 140 21.63 0.39 -12.57
N ILE A 141 21.11 1.08 -13.60
CA ILE A 141 21.91 1.64 -14.69
C ILE A 141 22.76 2.82 -14.22
N TYR A 142 22.22 3.65 -13.31
CA TYR A 142 22.84 4.92 -12.93
C TYR A 142 23.52 4.92 -11.55
N ARG A 143 23.40 3.83 -10.78
CA ARG A 143 24.14 3.64 -9.53
C ARG A 143 25.62 3.42 -9.81
#